data_AF-A0A847Y9S4-F1
#
_entry.id   AF-A0A847Y9S4-F1
#
_cell.length_a   1.000
_cell.length_b   1.000
_cell.length_c   1.000
_cell.angle_alpha   90.00
_cell.angle_beta   90.00
_cell.angle_gamma   90.00
#
_symmetry.space_group_name_H-M   'P 1'
#
loop_
_entity.id
_entity.type
_entity.pdbx_description
1 polymer ?
#
loop_
_entity_poly.entity_id
_entity_poly.type
_entity_poly.pdbx_seq_one_letter_code
_entity_poly.pdbx_strand_id
1 'polypeptide(L)'
;MAIEIQPEKKSNPFIWIIILVVIVIIGVWGVKTFLKPEEILPTPKLEDVLPSPVSPEVMKADLQINRILDDPIFKTLAPHITWPLPAKELGRQNPFQPF
;
A
#
# COMPACT_ATOMS: atom_id res chain seq x y z
N MET A 1 10.54 6.08 77.23
CA MET A 1 10.61 5.69 75.81
C MET A 1 9.32 6.17 75.16
N ALA A 2 9.39 7.10 74.20
CA ALA A 2 8.22 7.57 73.47
C ALA A 2 8.15 6.80 72.14
N ILE A 3 7.01 6.17 71.87
CA ILE A 3 6.74 5.49 70.62
C ILE A 3 6.11 6.53 69.70
N GLU A 4 6.83 6.92 68.67
CA GLU A 4 6.36 7.86 67.65
C GLU A 4 5.50 7.09 66.64
N ILE A 5 4.19 7.32 66.66
CA ILE A 5 3.25 6.68 65.76
C ILE A 5 3.25 7.49 64.46
N GLN A 6 3.84 6.93 63.40
CA GLN A 6 3.84 7.57 62.09
C GLN A 6 2.42 7.56 61.50
N PRO A 7 1.91 8.70 61.00
CA PRO A 7 0.59 8.75 60.40
C PRO A 7 0.56 7.95 59.09
N GLU A 8 -0.32 6.96 59.03
CA GLU A 8 -0.51 6.11 57.86
C GLU A 8 -1.02 6.93 56.67
N LYS A 9 -0.36 6.79 55.52
CA LYS A 9 -0.69 7.53 54.29
C LYS A 9 -2.03 7.05 53.76
N LYS A 10 -3.09 7.80 54.04
CA LYS A 10 -4.45 7.55 53.53
C LYS A 10 -4.46 7.59 52.01
N SER A 11 -4.47 6.42 51.37
CA SER A 11 -4.63 6.28 49.93
C SER A 11 -6.01 6.80 49.53
N ASN A 12 -6.05 7.84 48.69
CA ASN A 12 -7.30 8.35 48.14
C ASN A 12 -7.64 7.56 46.86
N PRO A 13 -8.70 6.73 46.86
CA PRO A 13 -9.07 5.92 45.69
C PRO A 13 -9.37 6.78 44.45
N PHE A 14 -9.72 8.05 44.64
CA PHE A 14 -9.98 8.99 43.55
C PHE A 14 -8.72 9.30 42.72
N ILE A 15 -7.55 9.36 43.38
CA ILE A 15 -6.27 9.61 42.69
C ILE A 15 -5.91 8.43 41.78
N TRP A 16 -6.20 7.20 42.21
CA TRP A 16 -5.99 6.00 41.40
C TRP A 16 -6.86 5.97 40.14
N ILE A 17 -8.12 6.40 40.26
CA ILE A 17 -9.04 6.49 39.11
C ILE A 17 -8.52 7.50 38.09
N ILE A 18 -8.04 8.67 38.55
CA ILE A 18 -7.47 9.70 37.66
C ILE A 18 -6.24 9.16 36.92
N ILE A 19 -5.33 8.49 37.63
CA ILE A 19 -4.13 7.88 37.01
C ILE A 19 -4.52 6.87 35.93
N LEU A 20 -5.51 6.02 36.20
CA LEU A 20 -5.99 5.02 35.24
C LEU A 20 -6.56 5.68 33.98
N VAL A 21 -7.35 6.74 34.13
CA VAL A 21 -7.92 7.51 33.00
C VAL A 21 -6.81 8.11 32.14
N VAL A 22 -5.77 8.68 32.75
CA VAL A 22 -4.64 9.26 32.01
C VAL A 22 -3.90 8.19 31.20
N ILE A 23 -3.66 7.02 31.77
CA ILE A 23 -3.02 5.89 31.07
C ILE A 23 -3.85 5.46 29.87
N VAL A 24 -5.17 5.37 30.01
CA VAL A 24 -6.08 5.00 28.89
C VAL A 24 -6.03 6.04 27.77
N ILE A 25 -6.04 7.33 28.10
CA ILE A 25 -5.98 8.40 27.08
C ILE A 25 -4.67 8.32 26.29
N ILE A 26 -3.54 8.17 26.98
CA ILE A 26 -2.21 8.05 26.35
C ILE A 26 -2.14 6.78 25.50
N GLY A 27 -2.66 5.65 26.00
CA GLY A 27 -2.71 4.39 25.27
C GLY A 27 -3.54 4.48 23.98
N VAL A 28 -4.76 5.03 24.05
CA VAL A 28 -5.64 5.21 22.88
C VAL A 28 -5.02 6.17 21.86
N TRP A 29 -4.37 7.24 22.33
CA TRP A 29 -3.70 8.20 21.45
C TRP A 29 -2.46 7.61 20.76
N GLY A 30 -1.65 6.85 21.49
CA GLY A 30 -0.51 6.12 20.94
C GLY A 30 -0.93 5.10 19.89
N VAL A 31 -1.92 4.26 20.22
CA VAL A 31 -2.47 3.25 19.28
C VAL A 31 -3.00 3.92 18.02
N LYS A 32 -3.78 5.01 18.12
CA LYS A 32 -4.26 5.74 16.93
C LYS A 32 -3.15 6.35 16.08
N THR A 33 -2.04 6.75 16.69
CA THR A 33 -0.91 7.36 15.97
C THR A 33 -0.07 6.30 15.26
N PHE A 34 0.16 5.15 15.90
CA PHE A 34 0.96 4.05 15.33
C PHE A 34 0.20 3.16 14.33
N LEU A 35 -1.13 3.04 14.44
CA LEU A 35 -1.97 2.26 13.52
C LEU A 35 -2.48 3.05 12.30
N LYS A 36 -1.87 4.18 11.94
CA LYS A 36 -2.08 4.83 10.63
C LYS A 36 -0.94 4.51 9.65
N PRO A 37 -0.89 3.30 9.07
CA PRO A 37 0.14 2.93 8.08
C PRO A 37 -0.08 3.56 6.69
N GLU A 38 -1.15 4.32 6.46
CA GLU A 38 -1.56 4.76 5.12
C GLU A 38 -0.82 5.99 4.56
N GLU A 39 -0.08 6.75 5.37
CA GLU A 39 0.49 8.04 4.91
C GLU A 39 1.97 7.95 4.44
N ILE A 40 2.64 6.81 4.60
CA ILE A 40 4.10 6.71 4.34
C ILE A 40 4.41 6.41 2.87
N LEU A 41 3.46 5.80 2.14
CA LEU A 41 3.63 5.52 0.72
C LEU A 41 2.85 6.58 -0.08
N PRO A 42 3.53 7.46 -0.84
CA PRO A 42 2.83 8.31 -1.77
C PRO A 42 2.17 7.40 -2.80
N THR A 43 0.84 7.24 -2.70
CA THR A 43 0.06 6.69 -3.80
C THR A 43 0.31 7.61 -5.00
N PRO A 44 0.91 7.12 -6.10
CA PRO A 44 1.19 7.96 -7.25
C PRO A 44 -0.13 8.55 -7.72
N LYS A 45 -0.18 9.87 -7.77
CA LYS A 45 -1.34 10.56 -8.32
C LYS A 45 -1.36 10.26 -9.82
N LEU A 46 -2.55 10.07 -10.38
CA LEU A 46 -2.71 9.65 -11.78
C LEU A 46 -2.06 10.69 -12.73
N GLU A 47 -2.04 11.94 -12.30
CA GLU A 47 -1.41 13.10 -12.93
C GLU A 47 0.12 12.97 -13.05
N ASP A 48 0.77 12.21 -12.15
CA ASP A 48 2.22 11.98 -12.16
C ASP A 48 2.62 10.83 -13.11
N VAL A 49 1.66 9.97 -13.48
CA VAL A 49 1.88 8.76 -14.30
C VAL A 49 1.52 8.99 -15.76
N LEU A 50 0.51 9.82 -16.03
CA LEU A 50 0.03 10.06 -17.39
C LEU A 50 0.67 11.32 -18.01
N PRO A 51 1.12 11.26 -19.27
CA PRO A 51 1.66 12.43 -19.96
C PRO A 51 0.56 13.50 -20.10
N SER A 52 0.84 14.71 -19.58
CA SER A 52 -0.03 15.85 -19.77
C SER A 52 0.02 16.36 -21.22
N PRO A 53 -1.13 16.77 -21.81
CA PRO A 53 -2.47 16.78 -21.22
C PRO A 53 -3.17 15.42 -21.33
N VAL A 54 -3.68 14.92 -20.21
CA VAL A 54 -4.58 13.76 -20.19
C VAL A 54 -5.94 14.23 -20.69
N SER A 55 -6.42 13.70 -21.82
CA SER A 55 -7.76 14.05 -22.30
C SER A 55 -8.83 13.51 -21.32
N PRO A 56 -9.92 14.25 -21.07
CA PRO A 56 -10.95 13.85 -20.11
C PRO A 56 -11.61 12.51 -20.48
N GLU A 57 -11.57 12.11 -21.75
CA GLU A 57 -12.00 10.82 -22.24
C GLU A 57 -11.15 9.68 -21.67
N VAL A 58 -9.83 9.86 -21.55
CA VAL A 58 -8.90 8.88 -20.96
C VAL A 58 -9.16 8.72 -19.46
N MET A 59 -9.46 9.80 -18.75
CA MET A 59 -9.80 9.75 -17.32
C MET A 59 -11.11 9.00 -17.02
N LYS A 60 -12.02 8.97 -17.99
CA LYS A 60 -13.31 8.26 -17.90
C LYS A 60 -13.28 6.86 -18.53
N ALA A 61 -12.16 6.47 -19.12
CA ALA A 61 -12.02 5.18 -19.76
C ALA A 61 -12.01 4.08 -18.70
N ASP A 62 -13.12 3.36 -18.59
CA ASP A 62 -13.22 2.15 -17.77
C ASP A 62 -12.70 0.96 -18.59
N LEU A 63 -11.54 0.43 -18.21
CA LEU A 63 -10.95 -0.73 -18.86
C LEU A 63 -11.61 -2.01 -18.34
N GLN A 64 -12.64 -2.47 -19.04
CA GLN A 64 -13.32 -3.72 -18.73
C GLN A 64 -12.57 -4.92 -19.32
N ILE A 65 -11.48 -5.32 -18.65
CA ILE A 65 -10.59 -6.42 -19.10
C ILE A 65 -11.38 -7.69 -19.40
N ASN A 66 -12.34 -8.07 -18.54
CA ASN A 66 -13.14 -9.28 -18.72
C ASN A 66 -13.92 -9.25 -20.04
N ARG A 67 -14.45 -8.08 -20.42
CA ARG A 67 -15.19 -7.91 -21.67
C ARG A 67 -14.27 -8.07 -22.89
N ILE A 68 -13.03 -7.62 -22.80
CA ILE A 68 -12.03 -7.76 -23.86
C ILE A 68 -11.60 -9.23 -23.99
N LEU A 69 -11.31 -9.90 -22.88
CA LEU A 69 -10.92 -11.31 -22.88
C LEU A 69 -12.03 -12.22 -23.42
N ASP A 70 -13.29 -11.85 -23.19
CA ASP A 70 -14.43 -12.61 -23.69
C ASP A 70 -14.84 -12.30 -25.13
N ASP A 71 -14.30 -11.23 -25.71
CA ASP A 71 -14.63 -10.80 -27.07
C ASP A 71 -14.20 -11.86 -28.10
N PRO A 72 -15.08 -12.26 -29.04
CA PRO A 72 -14.77 -13.28 -30.04
C PRO A 72 -13.61 -12.87 -30.97
N ILE A 73 -13.46 -11.58 -31.27
CA ILE A 73 -12.36 -11.07 -32.08
C ILE A 73 -11.05 -11.24 -31.32
N PHE A 74 -11.03 -10.86 -30.04
CA PHE A 74 -9.84 -11.03 -29.20
C PHE A 74 -9.45 -12.50 -29.06
N LYS A 75 -10.41 -13.40 -28.77
CA LYS A 75 -10.15 -14.84 -28.69
C LYS A 75 -9.62 -15.43 -29.99
N THR A 76 -10.08 -14.92 -31.13
CA THR A 76 -9.60 -15.36 -32.45
C THR A 76 -8.18 -14.87 -32.75
N LEU A 77 -7.86 -13.64 -32.37
CA LEU A 77 -6.57 -13.02 -32.66
C LEU A 77 -5.48 -13.36 -31.65
N ALA A 78 -5.81 -13.53 -30.36
CA ALA A 78 -4.89 -13.83 -29.29
C ALA A 78 -3.89 -14.97 -29.60
N PRO A 79 -4.30 -16.14 -30.13
CA PRO A 79 -3.35 -17.21 -30.46
C PRO A 79 -2.40 -16.87 -31.62
N HIS A 80 -2.69 -15.83 -32.40
CA HIS A 80 -1.83 -15.36 -33.49
C HIS A 80 -0.80 -14.31 -33.04
N ILE A 81 -0.91 -13.83 -31.79
CA ILE A 81 0.02 -12.85 -31.22
C ILE A 81 1.13 -13.60 -30.50
N THR A 82 2.35 -13.53 -31.02
CA THR A 82 3.56 -13.98 -30.34
C THR A 82 4.13 -12.83 -29.51
N TRP A 83 3.92 -12.89 -28.19
CA TRP A 83 4.52 -11.97 -27.23
C TRP A 83 5.12 -12.72 -26.03
N PRO A 84 6.33 -12.34 -25.54
CA PRO A 84 7.21 -11.32 -26.09
C PRO A 84 7.72 -11.69 -27.49
N LEU A 85 8.05 -10.68 -28.29
CA LEU A 85 8.68 -10.91 -29.59
C LEU A 85 9.91 -11.81 -29.38
N PRO A 86 10.10 -12.85 -30.22
CA PRO A 86 11.29 -13.68 -30.11
C PRO A 86 12.52 -12.78 -30.21
N ALA A 87 13.51 -13.04 -29.35
CA ALA A 87 14.76 -12.32 -29.41
C ALA A 87 15.35 -12.48 -30.81
N LYS A 88 15.35 -11.40 -31.59
CA LYS A 88 16.01 -11.40 -32.89
C LYS A 88 17.50 -11.56 -32.61
N GLU A 89 18.13 -12.59 -33.17
CA GLU A 89 19.58 -12.67 -33.20
C GLU A 89 20.09 -11.40 -33.92
N LEU A 90 20.65 -10.49 -33.14
CA LEU A 90 21.26 -9.27 -33.68
C LEU A 90 22.65 -9.65 -34.19
N GLY A 91 22.79 -9.78 -35.51
CA GLY A 91 24.06 -10.08 -36.17
C GLY A 91 23.89 -10.99 -37.40
N ARG A 92 24.95 -11.15 -38.19
CA ARG A 92 25.05 -12.28 -39.13
C ARG A 92 25.34 -13.53 -38.31
N GLN A 93 24.62 -14.63 -38.58
CA GLN A 93 25.03 -15.94 -38.11
C GLN A 93 26.47 -16.20 -38.55
N ASN A 94 27.32 -16.66 -37.62
CA ASN A 94 28.72 -16.91 -37.90
C ASN A 94 28.81 -18.11 -38.87
N PRO A 95 29.23 -17.92 -40.13
CA PRO A 95 29.30 -19.00 -41.11
C PRO A 95 30.38 -20.04 -40.78
N PHE A 96 31.17 -19.84 -39.72
CA PHE A 96 32.22 -20.73 -39.26
C PHE A 96 31.90 -21.41 -37.92
N GLN A 97 30.64 -21.42 -37.47
CA GLN A 97 30.29 -22.19 -36.28
C GLN A 97 30.43 -23.70 -36.56
N PRO A 98 31.24 -24.42 -35.76
CA PRO A 98 31.35 -25.87 -35.90
C PRO A 98 30.05 -26.55 -35.43
N PHE A 99 29.66 -27.58 -36.17
CA PHE A 99 28.51 -28.46 -35.94
C PHE A 99 28.79 -29.51 -34.86
#